data_AF-A0A4Q5UJ48-F1
#
_entry.id   AF-A0A4Q5UJ48-F1
#
_cell.length_a   1.000
_cell.length_b   1.000
_cell.length_c   1.000
_cell.angle_alpha   90.00
_cell.angle_beta   90.00
_cell.angle_gamma   90.00
#
_symmetry.space_group_name_H-M   'P 1'
#
loop_
_entity.id
_entity.type
_entity.pdbx_description
1 polymer ?
#
loop_
_entity_poly.entity_id
_entity_poly.type
_entity_poly.pdbx_seq_one_letter_code
_entity_poly.pdbx_strand_id
1 'polypeptide(L)'
;MKKIRIVQAVALMMTVVVLASCGSGRHYQSYPPPPPPRPGVSLIINSGPGMVVSRYGDGRYYYRNPQGMMYWRGNDNRYYLDRRYMNRNYHRHYQYNDWRRSGRRR
;
A
#
# COMPACT_ATOMS: atom_id res chain seq x y z
N MET A 1 39.80 -59.93 -19.62
CA MET A 1 40.02 -58.80 -18.68
C MET A 1 39.69 -57.42 -19.27
N LYS A 2 39.98 -57.10 -20.54
CA LYS A 2 39.69 -55.77 -21.15
C LYS A 2 38.20 -55.39 -21.19
N LYS A 3 37.30 -56.35 -21.48
CA LYS A 3 35.84 -56.11 -21.56
C LYS A 3 35.21 -55.69 -20.23
N ILE A 4 35.74 -56.18 -19.11
CA ILE A 4 35.24 -55.87 -17.75
C ILE A 4 35.50 -54.41 -17.39
N ARG A 5 36.66 -53.86 -17.80
CA ARG A 5 37.00 -52.45 -17.59
C ARG A 5 36.11 -51.49 -18.38
N ILE A 6 35.68 -51.90 -19.57
CA ILE A 6 34.77 -51.11 -20.42
C ILE A 6 33.38 -51.05 -19.78
N VAL A 7 32.87 -52.17 -19.28
CA VAL A 7 31.56 -52.23 -18.61
C VAL A 7 31.53 -51.36 -17.34
N GLN A 8 32.62 -51.38 -16.55
CA GLN A 8 32.74 -50.52 -15.36
C GLN A 8 32.75 -49.03 -15.71
N ALA A 9 33.45 -48.63 -16.78
CA ALA A 9 33.50 -47.24 -17.22
C ALA A 9 32.13 -46.74 -17.69
N VAL A 10 31.36 -47.57 -18.41
CA VAL A 10 30.00 -47.22 -18.87
C VAL A 10 29.04 -47.09 -17.68
N ALA A 11 29.12 -48.00 -16.71
CA ALA A 11 28.29 -47.94 -15.51
C ALA A 11 28.54 -46.68 -14.66
N LEU A 12 29.81 -46.26 -14.53
CA LEU A 12 30.19 -45.03 -13.83
C LEU A 12 29.70 -43.78 -14.56
N MET A 13 29.81 -43.73 -15.89
CA MET A 13 29.30 -42.60 -16.68
C MET A 13 27.78 -42.43 -16.53
N MET A 14 27.03 -43.53 -16.57
CA MET A 14 25.57 -43.50 -16.39
C MET A 14 25.16 -42.98 -15.00
N THR A 15 25.86 -43.39 -13.94
CA THR A 15 25.55 -42.94 -12.58
C THR A 15 25.82 -41.45 -12.38
N VAL A 16 26.90 -40.92 -12.97
CA VAL A 16 27.20 -39.48 -12.91
C VAL A 16 26.13 -38.65 -13.62
N VAL A 17 25.63 -39.08 -14.78
CA VAL A 17 24.58 -38.36 -15.52
C VAL A 17 23.26 -38.31 -14.75
N VAL A 18 22.87 -39.41 -14.09
CA VAL A 18 21.64 -39.47 -13.28
C VAL A 18 21.75 -38.60 -12.02
N LEU A 19 22.92 -38.54 -11.39
CA LEU A 19 23.13 -37.69 -10.22
C LEU A 19 23.17 -36.20 -10.58
N ALA A 20 23.73 -35.85 -11.74
CA ALA A 20 23.80 -34.47 -12.21
C ALA A 20 22.44 -33.93 -12.72
N SER A 21 21.53 -34.80 -13.17
CA SER A 21 20.22 -34.37 -13.70
C SER A 21 19.16 -34.08 -12.61
N CYS A 22 19.42 -34.46 -11.36
CA CYS A 22 18.54 -34.18 -10.21
C CYS A 22 18.83 -32.84 -9.51
N GLY A 23 19.55 -31.92 -10.17
CA GLY A 23 19.76 -30.56 -9.69
C GLY A 23 18.44 -29.79 -9.66
N SER A 24 17.84 -29.67 -8.47
CA SER A 24 16.57 -28.98 -8.27
C SER A 24 16.77 -27.50 -8.55
N GLY A 25 16.35 -27.03 -9.73
CA GLY A 25 16.30 -25.61 -10.07
C GLY A 25 15.35 -24.91 -9.12
N ARG A 26 15.87 -24.36 -8.02
CA ARG A 26 15.12 -23.44 -7.16
C ARG A 26 14.87 -22.17 -7.95
N HIS A 27 13.77 -22.14 -8.69
CA HIS A 27 13.20 -20.90 -9.21
C HIS A 27 12.73 -20.09 -8.00
N TYR A 28 13.59 -19.19 -7.53
CA TYR A 28 13.18 -18.11 -6.65
C TYR A 28 12.24 -17.21 -7.45
N GLN A 29 10.94 -17.44 -7.29
CA GLN A 29 9.92 -16.52 -7.75
C GLN A 29 10.11 -15.21 -6.98
N SER A 30 10.79 -14.26 -7.61
CA SER A 30 11.03 -12.93 -7.04
C SER A 30 9.68 -12.20 -7.06
N TYR A 31 8.93 -12.29 -5.96
CA TYR A 31 7.74 -11.49 -5.79
C TYR A 31 8.17 -10.02 -5.70
N PRO A 32 7.53 -9.10 -6.45
CA PRO A 32 7.80 -7.69 -6.29
C PRO A 32 7.53 -7.30 -4.84
N PRO A 33 8.33 -6.38 -4.26
CA PRO A 33 8.10 -5.91 -2.91
C PRO A 33 6.67 -5.36 -2.80
N PRO A 34 5.98 -5.57 -1.66
CA PRO A 34 4.65 -5.02 -1.46
C PRO A 34 4.69 -3.50 -1.71
N PRO A 35 3.67 -2.93 -2.36
CA PRO A 35 3.63 -1.51 -2.61
C PRO A 35 3.78 -0.74 -1.28
N PRO A 36 4.50 0.40 -1.27
CA PRO A 36 4.70 1.18 -0.07
C PRO A 36 3.35 1.52 0.58
N PRO A 37 3.25 1.52 1.92
CA PRO A 37 2.03 1.90 2.61
C PRO A 37 1.59 3.28 2.12
N ARG A 38 0.40 3.37 1.54
CA ARG A 38 -0.15 4.67 1.14
C ARG A 38 -0.25 5.53 2.40
N PRO A 39 0.24 6.79 2.38
CA PRO A 39 0.13 7.66 3.54
C PRO A 39 -1.35 7.75 3.95
N GLY A 40 -1.66 7.23 5.14
CA GLY A 40 -3.02 7.24 5.65
C GLY A 40 -3.43 8.67 5.95
N VAL A 41 -4.37 9.20 5.18
CA VAL A 41 -4.92 10.54 5.43
C VAL A 41 -6.19 10.39 6.25
N SER A 42 -6.26 11.09 7.38
CA SER A 42 -7.49 11.14 8.17
C SER A 42 -8.55 11.94 7.42
N LEU A 43 -9.75 11.36 7.27
CA LEU A 43 -10.91 12.04 6.67
C LEU A 43 -11.49 13.12 7.57
N ILE A 44 -11.30 12.97 8.88
CA ILE A 44 -11.82 13.85 9.92
C ILE A 44 -10.67 14.17 10.86
N ILE A 45 -10.46 15.45 11.15
CA ILE A 45 -9.50 15.92 12.14
C ILE A 45 -10.19 16.82 13.15
N ASN A 46 -9.74 16.78 14.39
CA ASN A 46 -10.22 17.67 15.44
C ASN A 46 -9.48 19.00 15.37
N SER A 47 -10.13 20.08 15.82
CA SER A 47 -9.45 21.35 16.06
C SER A 47 -8.35 21.17 17.09
N GLY A 48 -7.13 21.60 16.78
CA GLY A 48 -5.99 21.57 17.69
C GLY A 48 -5.24 22.91 17.73
N PRO A 49 -4.42 23.15 18.77
CA PRO A 49 -3.57 24.34 18.84
C PRO A 49 -2.61 24.38 17.65
N GLY A 50 -2.41 25.57 17.09
CA GLY A 50 -1.54 25.78 15.91
C GLY A 50 -2.19 25.50 14.55
N MET A 51 -3.46 25.10 14.50
CA MET A 51 -4.19 25.01 13.22
C MET A 51 -4.52 26.40 12.67
N VAL A 52 -3.96 26.72 11.50
CA VAL A 52 -4.27 27.94 10.77
C VAL A 52 -5.53 27.74 9.94
N VAL A 53 -6.62 28.38 10.35
CA VAL A 53 -7.92 28.29 9.69
C VAL A 53 -8.13 29.55 8.87
N SER A 54 -8.56 29.37 7.63
CA SER A 54 -8.85 30.46 6.69
C SER A 54 -10.34 30.48 6.35
N ARG A 55 -10.83 31.66 5.97
CA ARG A 55 -12.20 31.84 5.49
C ARG A 55 -12.21 31.81 3.96
N TYR A 56 -13.08 30.98 3.39
CA TYR A 56 -13.31 30.90 1.95
C TYR A 56 -14.26 32.01 1.49
N GLY A 57 -14.29 32.30 0.19
CA GLY A 57 -15.08 33.40 -0.37
C GLY A 57 -16.61 33.27 -0.15
N ASP A 58 -17.09 32.05 0.08
CA ASP A 58 -18.49 31.75 0.42
C ASP A 58 -18.80 31.85 1.94
N GLY A 59 -17.83 32.28 2.74
CA GLY A 59 -17.97 32.45 4.17
C GLY A 59 -17.68 31.19 5.00
N ARG A 60 -17.47 30.02 4.38
CA ARG A 60 -17.10 28.79 5.08
C ARG A 60 -15.66 28.83 5.55
N TYR A 61 -15.38 28.16 6.66
CA TYR A 61 -14.01 28.04 7.18
C TYR A 61 -13.37 26.74 6.70
N TYR A 62 -12.09 26.81 6.34
CA TYR A 62 -11.30 25.65 5.98
C TYR A 62 -9.92 25.69 6.62
N TYR A 63 -9.36 24.52 6.83
CA TYR A 63 -7.97 24.30 7.18
C TYR A 63 -7.26 23.68 5.99
N ARG A 64 -6.06 24.15 5.68
CA ARG A 64 -5.20 23.52 4.68
C ARG A 64 -4.01 22.90 5.38
N ASN A 65 -3.83 21.60 5.20
CA ASN A 65 -2.70 20.93 5.82
C ASN A 65 -1.39 21.19 5.04
N PRO A 66 -0.22 20.90 5.62
CA PRO A 66 1.08 21.10 4.95
C PRO A 66 1.22 20.34 3.62
N GLN A 67 0.50 19.23 3.46
CA GLN A 67 0.44 18.44 2.23
C GLN A 67 -0.50 19.03 1.16
N GLY A 68 -1.10 20.21 1.41
CA GLY A 68 -1.94 20.95 0.48
C GLY A 68 -3.40 20.51 0.41
N MET A 69 -3.81 19.50 1.19
CA MET A 69 -5.18 19.02 1.29
C MET A 69 -6.04 19.98 2.10
N MET A 70 -7.27 20.15 1.65
CA MET A 70 -8.23 21.08 2.25
C MET A 70 -9.23 20.33 3.10
N TYR A 71 -9.51 20.87 4.27
CA TYR A 71 -10.49 20.36 5.21
C TYR A 71 -11.48 21.45 5.58
N TRP A 72 -12.77 21.15 5.47
CA TRP A 72 -13.84 22.10 5.74
C TRP A 72 -14.32 22.00 7.19
N ARG A 73 -14.46 23.13 7.88
CA ARG A 73 -14.93 23.23 9.27
C ARG A 73 -16.40 22.89 9.40
N GLY A 74 -16.72 21.85 10.16
CA GLY A 74 -18.06 21.36 10.42
C GLY A 74 -18.72 22.07 11.59
N ASN A 75 -20.00 21.78 11.79
CA ASN A 75 -20.80 22.39 12.86
C ASN A 75 -20.40 21.87 14.25
N ASP A 76 -19.72 20.72 14.30
CA ASP A 76 -19.26 20.03 15.49
C ASP A 76 -17.78 20.32 15.82
N ASN A 77 -17.26 21.42 15.29
CA ASN A 77 -15.86 21.85 15.46
C ASN A 77 -14.82 20.84 14.92
N ARG A 78 -15.26 19.86 14.12
CA ARG A 78 -14.39 18.94 13.39
C ARG A 78 -14.15 19.45 11.98
N TYR A 79 -13.07 18.98 11.36
CA TYR A 79 -12.65 19.38 10.01
C TYR A 79 -12.69 18.16 9.11
N TYR A 80 -13.40 18.28 8.00
CA TYR A 80 -13.70 17.18 7.08
C TYR A 80 -12.94 17.36 5.77
N LEU A 81 -12.22 16.32 5.34
CA LEU A 81 -11.47 16.34 4.09
C LEU A 81 -12.37 16.73 2.91
N ASP A 82 -11.90 17.60 2.02
CA ASP A 82 -12.63 17.88 0.79
C ASP A 82 -12.76 16.61 -0.06
N ARG A 83 -13.95 16.39 -0.63
CA ARG A 83 -14.26 15.22 -1.48
C ARG A 83 -13.23 15.05 -2.60
N ARG A 84 -12.65 16.14 -3.12
CA ARG A 84 -11.60 16.11 -4.15
C ARG A 84 -10.35 15.32 -3.75
N TYR A 85 -10.07 15.19 -2.45
CA TYR A 85 -8.92 14.45 -1.94
C TYR A 85 -9.27 13.05 -1.42
N MET A 86 -10.56 12.69 -1.39
CA MET A 86 -11.05 11.42 -0.83
C MET A 86 -10.56 10.20 -1.63
N ASN A 87 -10.45 10.31 -2.96
CA ASN A 87 -10.04 9.16 -3.79
C ASN A 87 -8.52 8.90 -3.78
N ARG A 88 -7.74 9.73 -3.07
CA ARG A 88 -6.28 9.67 -3.14
C ARG A 88 -5.67 8.73 -2.11
N ASN A 89 -6.39 8.36 -1.04
CA ASN A 89 -5.81 7.64 0.10
C ASN A 89 -6.72 6.51 0.60
N TYR A 90 -6.11 5.60 1.36
CA TYR A 90 -6.83 4.54 2.04
C TYR A 90 -7.44 5.08 3.33
N HIS A 91 -8.73 4.81 3.54
CA HIS A 91 -9.47 5.31 4.70
C HIS A 91 -10.23 4.16 5.36
N ARG A 92 -10.39 4.23 6.69
CA ARG A 92 -11.15 3.22 7.42
C ARG A 92 -12.65 3.42 7.19
N HIS A 93 -13.39 2.32 7.08
CA HIS A 93 -14.82 2.34 6.73
C HIS A 93 -15.67 3.22 7.66
N TYR A 94 -15.38 3.22 8.97
CA TYR A 94 -16.10 4.07 9.92
C TYR A 94 -15.86 5.57 9.69
N GLN A 95 -14.62 5.98 9.36
CA GLN A 95 -14.30 7.38 9.05
C GLN A 95 -15.02 7.84 7.79
N TYR A 96 -15.12 6.95 6.80
CA TYR A 96 -15.87 7.23 5.58
C TYR A 96 -17.36 7.42 5.86
N ASN A 97 -17.96 6.59 6.70
CA ASN A 97 -19.39 6.72 7.03
C ASN A 97 -19.70 8.03 7.76
N ASP A 98 -18.86 8.43 8.72
CA ASP A 98 -19.01 9.69 9.46
C ASP A 98 -18.79 10.92 8.54
N TRP A 99 -17.75 10.85 7.71
CA TRP A 99 -17.48 11.85 6.68
C TRP A 99 -18.64 11.98 5.68
N ARG A 100 -19.19 10.84 5.21
CA ARG A 100 -20.29 10.80 4.23
C ARG A 100 -21.58 11.39 4.79
N ARG A 101 -21.88 11.13 6.08
CA ARG A 101 -23.05 11.71 6.76
C ARG A 101 -22.94 13.23 6.87
N SER A 102 -21.75 13.72 7.20
CA SER A 102 -21.48 15.14 7.40
C SER A 102 -21.41 15.91 6.08
N GLY A 103 -20.85 15.29 5.03
CA GLY A 103 -20.77 15.86 3.68
C GLY A 103 -22.10 15.95 2.92
N ARG A 104 -23.18 15.32 3.40
CA ARG A 104 -24.55 15.50 2.87
C ARG A 104 -25.30 16.68 3.48
N ARG A 105 -24.80 17.23 4.59
CA ARG A 105 -25.42 18.36 5.31
C ARG A 105 -24.79 19.72 4.96
N ARG A 106 -23.92 19.73 3.95
CA ARG A 106 -23.27 20.91 3.37
C ARG A 106 -23.55 20.97 1.88
#